data_AF-A0A537YRK7-F1
#
_entry.id   AF-A0A537YRK7-F1
#
_cell.length_a   1.000
_cell.length_b   1.000
_cell.length_c   1.000
_cell.angle_alpha   90.00
_cell.angle_beta   90.00
_cell.angle_gamma   90.00
#
_symmetry.space_group_name_H-M   'P 1'
#
loop_
_entity.id
_entity.type
_entity.pdbx_description
1 polymer ?
#
loop_
_entity_poly.entity_id
_entity_poly.type
_entity_poly.pdbx_seq_one_letter_code
_entity_poly.pdbx_strand_id
1 'polypeptide(L)'
;MMWRISQGAVAAAGTRRGRAAIFGLLACTVVLLVGLAASSEAAKVGRTTVILGETSTEPDPSCPDLPCQAIGSVTGFQVSNGQTKLPFLVTHSGKVTAWTLTLAQPTNSQRTFFNGFFGTPPQARLAILRRVPGTNPPRYNLRRQGSVQVLTPYLGQTVKFSANLKVEKGDIIGITVPTWAPAFAQDLPADNVWRASREPGACKNATDIRQGEPQEKVGTRATYGCKYTTARLLYTATLVEGR
;
A
#
# COMPACT_ATOMS: atom_id res chain seq x y z
N MET A 1 44.28 21.93 -61.58
CA MET A 1 44.43 22.64 -60.30
C MET A 1 45.54 21.93 -59.54
N MET A 2 46.78 22.41 -59.60
CA MET A 2 47.39 23.33 -58.60
C MET A 2 47.32 22.69 -57.20
N TRP A 3 48.39 22.33 -56.50
CA TRP A 3 49.70 22.99 -56.34
C TRP A 3 50.63 21.97 -55.62
N ARG A 4 51.78 21.56 -56.19
CA ARG A 4 53.16 22.00 -55.88
C ARG A 4 53.56 21.94 -54.39
N ILE A 5 54.50 21.04 -54.04
CA ILE A 5 55.94 21.30 -53.71
C ILE A 5 56.10 21.62 -52.21
N SER A 6 57.03 21.09 -51.41
CA SER A 6 58.23 20.28 -51.64
C SER A 6 58.88 19.95 -50.29
N GLN A 7 59.77 18.94 -50.32
CA GLN A 7 61.06 18.85 -49.60
C GLN A 7 61.01 18.80 -48.06
N GLY A 8 61.86 18.04 -47.36
CA GLY A 8 63.03 17.29 -47.79
C GLY A 8 63.41 16.27 -46.72
N ALA A 9 64.18 15.29 -47.16
CA ALA A 9 64.83 14.30 -46.32
C ALA A 9 66.00 14.92 -45.53
N VAL A 10 66.45 14.23 -44.48
CA VAL A 10 67.78 13.60 -44.36
C VAL A 10 68.09 13.37 -42.87
N ALA A 11 68.39 12.09 -42.57
CA ALA A 11 69.44 11.48 -41.71
C ALA A 11 70.12 12.33 -40.62
N ALA A 12 70.75 11.83 -39.55
CA ALA A 12 71.15 10.55 -38.96
C ALA A 12 71.47 10.91 -37.47
N ALA A 13 71.64 10.04 -36.48
CA ALA A 13 72.77 9.14 -36.24
C ALA A 13 72.84 8.91 -34.70
N GLY A 14 73.47 7.81 -34.27
CA GLY A 14 74.06 7.64 -32.92
C GLY A 14 73.26 6.71 -31.99
N THR A 15 73.39 5.38 -32.05
CA THR A 15 74.51 4.55 -31.53
C THR A 15 74.69 4.69 -30.01
N ARG A 16 74.04 3.83 -29.21
CA ARG A 16 74.53 2.56 -28.60
C ARG A 16 75.53 2.70 -27.44
N ARG A 17 75.29 1.82 -26.45
CA ARG A 17 76.19 1.31 -25.36
C ARG A 17 76.35 2.29 -24.19
N GLY A 18 76.32 1.86 -22.95
CA GLY A 18 76.23 0.52 -22.37
C GLY A 18 76.48 0.62 -20.86
N ARG A 19 75.86 -0.30 -20.12
CA ARG A 19 76.21 -0.85 -18.80
C ARG A 19 77.23 -0.08 -17.95
N ALA A 20 76.80 0.31 -16.74
CA ALA A 20 77.47 -0.11 -15.50
C ALA A 20 76.55 0.20 -14.31
N ALA A 21 76.25 -0.84 -13.54
CA ALA A 21 75.64 -0.74 -12.22
C ALA A 21 76.72 -0.34 -11.20
N ILE A 22 76.42 0.61 -10.32
CA ILE A 22 77.15 0.80 -9.06
C ILE A 22 76.12 1.08 -7.96
N PHE A 23 76.18 0.24 -6.93
CA PHE A 23 75.46 0.34 -5.65
C PHE A 23 75.89 1.61 -4.88
N GLY A 24 74.93 2.31 -4.27
CA GLY A 24 75.19 3.44 -3.37
C GLY A 24 74.05 3.63 -2.39
N LEU A 25 74.37 3.57 -1.10
CA LEU A 25 73.51 3.51 0.07
C LEU A 25 72.60 4.74 0.32
N LEU A 26 71.50 4.48 1.06
CA LEU A 26 70.87 5.30 2.11
C LEU A 26 70.29 6.68 1.75
N ALA A 27 68.96 6.81 1.82
CA ALA A 27 68.28 7.62 2.84
C ALA A 27 66.79 7.85 2.52
N CYS A 28 65.96 7.59 3.53
CA CYS A 28 64.67 8.23 3.86
C CYS A 28 63.81 8.84 2.74
N THR A 29 62.72 8.16 2.40
CA THR A 29 61.42 8.83 2.15
C THR A 29 60.29 7.81 2.27
N VAL A 30 59.76 7.63 3.49
CA VAL A 30 58.44 7.03 3.69
C VAL A 30 57.44 8.08 3.25
N VAL A 31 56.95 7.98 2.01
CA VAL A 31 55.82 8.77 1.53
C VAL A 31 54.58 8.21 2.20
N LEU A 32 54.07 8.90 3.23
CA LEU A 32 52.73 8.70 3.75
C LEU A 32 51.71 9.07 2.65
N LEU A 33 51.32 8.08 1.85
CA LEU A 33 50.06 8.12 1.12
C LEU A 33 48.94 7.83 2.13
N VAL A 34 48.49 8.88 2.84
CA VAL A 34 47.20 8.85 3.51
C VAL A 34 46.14 8.84 2.42
N GLY A 35 45.77 7.64 1.98
CA GLY A 35 44.61 7.45 1.13
C GLY A 35 43.39 7.98 1.87
N LEU A 36 42.84 9.11 1.42
CA LEU A 36 41.48 9.48 1.71
C LEU A 36 40.58 8.40 1.08
N ALA A 37 40.33 7.33 1.84
CA ALA A 37 39.14 6.53 1.64
C ALA A 37 37.97 7.46 1.99
N ALA A 38 37.48 8.18 0.98
CA ALA A 38 36.17 8.79 1.04
C ALA A 38 35.18 7.64 1.17
N SER A 39 34.85 7.29 2.41
CA SER A 39 33.69 6.47 2.73
C SER A 39 32.49 7.22 2.19
N SER A 40 32.09 6.94 0.96
CA SER A 40 30.79 7.33 0.47
C SER A 40 29.76 6.49 1.21
N GLU A 41 29.54 6.79 2.49
CA GLU A 41 28.28 6.48 3.14
C GLU A 41 27.23 7.31 2.43
N ALA A 42 26.76 6.78 1.30
CA ALA A 42 25.48 7.17 0.76
C ALA A 42 24.49 6.96 1.91
N ALA A 43 24.15 8.05 2.59
CA ALA A 43 23.16 8.06 3.65
C ALA A 43 21.95 7.31 3.11
N LYS A 44 21.69 6.12 3.64
CA LYS A 44 20.48 5.38 3.30
C LYS A 44 19.35 6.21 3.89
N VAL A 45 18.82 7.15 3.10
CA VAL A 45 17.59 7.85 3.42
C VAL A 45 16.57 6.76 3.75
N GLY A 46 16.12 6.78 5.00
CA GLY A 46 15.18 5.80 5.54
C GLY A 46 13.94 5.78 4.65
N ARG A 47 13.36 4.61 4.41
CA ARG A 47 12.09 4.56 3.68
C ARG A 47 11.01 5.16 4.56
N THR A 48 10.29 6.15 4.04
CA THR A 48 9.14 6.75 4.72
C THR A 48 8.08 5.67 4.96
N THR A 49 7.62 5.57 6.19
CA THR A 49 6.50 4.70 6.57
C THR A 49 5.30 5.56 6.90
N VAL A 50 4.18 5.29 6.25
CA VAL A 50 2.92 6.03 6.40
C VAL A 50 1.83 5.05 6.83
N ILE A 51 1.04 5.43 7.83
CA ILE A 51 -0.16 4.67 8.23
C ILE A 51 -1.36 5.34 7.57
N LEU A 52 -1.91 4.69 6.55
CA LEU A 52 -3.11 5.14 5.86
C LEU A 52 -4.36 4.74 6.65
N GLY A 53 -5.36 5.61 6.70
CA GLY A 53 -6.59 5.39 7.46
C GLY A 53 -6.58 5.89 8.90
N GLU A 54 -5.39 6.13 9.47
CA GLU A 54 -5.23 6.53 10.87
C GLU A 54 -5.93 7.86 11.17
N THR A 55 -6.44 7.96 12.39
CA THR A 55 -7.08 9.15 12.94
C THR A 55 -6.60 9.35 14.36
N SER A 56 -6.69 10.58 14.89
CA SER A 56 -6.32 10.86 16.29
C SER A 56 -7.07 9.99 17.32
N THR A 57 -8.28 9.54 16.98
CA THR A 57 -9.10 8.67 17.81
C THR A 57 -9.91 7.75 16.89
N GLU A 58 -9.74 6.44 17.08
CA GLU A 58 -10.56 5.44 16.43
C GLU A 58 -11.87 5.27 17.23
N PRO A 59 -13.04 5.34 16.59
CA PRO A 59 -14.31 5.12 17.28
C PRO A 59 -14.48 3.64 17.65
N ASP A 60 -15.24 3.40 18.71
CA ASP A 60 -15.57 2.05 19.14
C ASP A 60 -16.42 1.32 18.07
N PRO A 61 -16.22 0.01 17.89
CA PRO A 61 -17.00 -0.77 16.95
C PRO A 61 -18.45 -0.95 17.45
N SER A 62 -19.40 -1.04 16.53
CA SER A 62 -20.84 -0.97 16.86
C SER A 62 -21.42 -2.19 17.60
N CYS A 63 -20.70 -3.31 17.67
CA CYS A 63 -21.18 -4.51 18.36
C CYS A 63 -20.37 -4.73 19.65
N PRO A 64 -20.98 -5.24 20.73
CA PRO A 64 -22.28 -5.95 20.76
C PRO A 64 -23.51 -5.06 20.91
N ASP A 65 -23.36 -3.75 21.08
CA ASP A 65 -24.46 -2.82 21.29
C ASP A 65 -25.44 -2.76 20.12
N LEU A 66 -26.65 -2.27 20.37
CA LEU A 66 -27.69 -2.19 19.35
C LEU A 66 -27.79 -0.77 18.75
N PRO A 67 -27.93 -0.66 17.41
CA PRO A 67 -28.06 -1.75 16.44
C PRO A 67 -26.71 -2.40 16.06
N CYS A 68 -26.46 -3.66 16.37
CA CYS A 68 -25.19 -4.30 16.00
C CYS A 68 -25.14 -4.54 14.48
N GLN A 69 -24.17 -3.90 13.81
CA GLN A 69 -23.96 -4.01 12.37
C GLN A 69 -22.58 -4.58 12.04
N ALA A 70 -22.53 -5.39 10.99
CA ALA A 70 -21.30 -5.87 10.38
C ALA A 70 -21.29 -5.49 8.90
N ILE A 71 -20.09 -5.28 8.36
CA ILE A 71 -19.91 -5.22 6.91
C ILE A 71 -19.95 -6.64 6.37
N GLY A 72 -20.61 -6.85 5.23
CA GLY A 72 -20.73 -8.18 4.64
C GLY A 72 -20.90 -8.17 3.13
N SER A 73 -20.36 -9.22 2.51
CA SER A 73 -20.36 -9.53 1.08
C SER A 73 -20.09 -8.31 0.22
N VAL A 74 -18.97 -7.63 0.49
CA VAL A 74 -18.65 -6.36 -0.15
C VAL A 74 -17.15 -6.04 -0.12
N THR A 75 -16.69 -5.34 -1.15
CA THR A 75 -15.44 -4.57 -1.11
C THR A 75 -15.76 -3.09 -0.91
N GLY A 76 -15.10 -2.45 0.06
CA GLY A 76 -15.31 -1.03 0.35
C GLY A 76 -14.04 -0.32 0.80
N PHE A 77 -14.13 1.01 0.87
CA PHE A 77 -13.08 1.86 1.40
C PHE A 77 -13.67 3.17 1.95
N GLN A 78 -12.95 3.78 2.88
CA GLN A 78 -13.36 5.06 3.46
C GLN A 78 -13.12 6.20 2.46
N VAL A 79 -14.15 6.99 2.18
CA VAL A 79 -14.07 8.22 1.38
C VAL A 79 -13.71 9.42 2.24
N SER A 80 -14.14 9.42 3.51
CA SER A 80 -13.80 10.42 4.52
C SER A 80 -13.92 9.81 5.90
N ASN A 81 -12.95 10.03 6.78
CA ASN A 81 -12.95 9.54 8.17
C ASN A 81 -13.19 10.67 9.18
N GLY A 82 -13.88 11.74 8.77
CA GLY A 82 -14.10 12.95 9.56
C GLY A 82 -12.88 13.85 9.79
N GLN A 83 -11.67 13.38 9.51
CA GLN A 83 -10.43 14.18 9.62
C GLN A 83 -9.80 14.41 8.24
N THR A 84 -9.77 13.37 7.41
CA THR A 84 -9.09 13.33 6.13
C THR A 84 -10.01 12.80 5.04
N LYS A 85 -9.99 13.47 3.88
CA LYS A 85 -10.63 12.98 2.65
C LYS A 85 -9.73 11.96 1.97
N LEU A 86 -10.32 10.86 1.51
CA LEU A 86 -9.64 9.72 0.90
C LEU A 86 -8.43 9.24 1.74
N PRO A 87 -8.63 8.86 3.02
CA PRO A 87 -7.53 8.56 3.94
C PRO A 87 -6.71 7.31 3.53
N PHE A 88 -7.19 6.54 2.55
CA PHE A 88 -6.51 5.38 1.98
C PHE A 88 -5.96 5.59 0.57
N LEU A 89 -5.92 6.83 0.10
CA LEU A 89 -5.28 7.18 -1.17
C LEU A 89 -3.76 7.03 -1.04
N VAL A 90 -3.18 6.28 -1.96
CA VAL A 90 -1.73 6.15 -2.09
C VAL A 90 -1.18 7.37 -2.82
N THR A 91 -0.45 8.23 -2.12
CA THR A 91 0.15 9.46 -2.66
C THR A 91 1.52 9.22 -3.30
N HIS A 92 2.26 8.20 -2.82
CA HIS A 92 3.52 7.73 -3.39
C HIS A 92 3.48 6.22 -3.59
N SER A 93 4.04 5.76 -4.71
CA SER A 93 4.19 4.33 -4.99
C SER A 93 5.03 3.66 -3.91
N GLY A 94 4.76 2.38 -3.62
CA GLY A 94 5.44 1.68 -2.53
C GLY A 94 4.90 0.29 -2.30
N LYS A 95 4.96 -0.16 -1.04
CA LYS A 95 4.49 -1.47 -0.63
C LYS A 95 3.71 -1.40 0.67
N VAL A 96 2.50 -1.97 0.68
CA VAL A 96 1.77 -2.21 1.91
C VAL A 96 2.36 -3.45 2.58
N THR A 97 2.88 -3.27 3.79
CA THR A 97 3.60 -4.30 4.56
C THR A 97 2.78 -4.87 5.71
N ALA A 98 1.78 -4.12 6.18
CA ALA A 98 0.87 -4.56 7.21
C ALA A 98 -0.46 -3.81 7.12
N TRP A 99 -1.46 -4.32 7.82
CA TRP A 99 -2.71 -3.64 8.07
C TRP A 99 -3.25 -4.04 9.42
N THR A 100 -4.02 -3.15 10.04
CA THR A 100 -4.75 -3.44 11.27
C THR A 100 -6.24 -3.55 10.98
N LEU A 101 -6.93 -4.34 11.78
CA LEU A 101 -8.39 -4.46 11.76
C LEU A 101 -8.88 -4.45 13.20
N THR A 102 -9.71 -3.47 13.55
CA THR A 102 -10.38 -3.42 14.85
C THR A 102 -11.72 -4.12 14.74
N LEU A 103 -11.87 -5.21 15.48
CA LEU A 103 -13.01 -6.10 15.40
C LEU A 103 -13.82 -6.03 16.69
N ALA A 104 -15.11 -5.77 16.57
CA ALA A 104 -16.03 -5.93 17.68
C ALA A 104 -16.12 -7.40 18.14
N GLN A 105 -16.72 -7.59 19.32
CA GLN A 105 -17.10 -8.88 19.86
C GLN A 105 -18.63 -9.05 19.83
N PRO A 106 -19.23 -9.47 18.71
CA PRO A 106 -20.66 -9.78 18.69
C PRO A 106 -20.99 -10.96 19.62
N THR A 107 -22.18 -10.94 20.19
CA THR A 107 -22.73 -12.05 20.98
C THR A 107 -22.94 -13.30 20.13
N ASN A 108 -23.18 -14.46 20.76
CA ASN A 108 -23.46 -15.70 20.05
C ASN A 108 -24.64 -15.57 19.07
N SER A 109 -25.74 -14.91 19.48
CA SER A 109 -26.91 -14.73 18.62
C SER A 109 -26.63 -13.83 17.42
N GLN A 110 -25.87 -12.74 17.62
CA GLN A 110 -25.44 -11.86 16.54
C GLN A 110 -24.52 -12.58 15.55
N ARG A 111 -23.58 -13.40 16.04
CA ARG A 111 -22.73 -14.24 15.19
C ARG A 111 -23.55 -15.24 14.38
N THR A 112 -24.52 -15.92 15.01
CA THR A 112 -25.43 -16.84 14.31
C THR A 112 -26.21 -16.13 13.23
N PHE A 113 -26.71 -14.91 13.49
CA PHE A 113 -27.38 -14.09 12.49
C PHE A 113 -26.46 -13.79 11.31
N PHE A 114 -25.26 -13.23 11.55
CA PHE A 114 -24.33 -12.90 10.45
C PHE A 114 -23.87 -14.13 9.68
N ASN A 115 -23.62 -15.25 10.36
CA ASN A 115 -23.28 -16.52 9.73
C ASN A 115 -24.38 -17.02 8.80
N GLY A 116 -25.65 -16.94 9.21
CA GLY A 116 -26.79 -17.31 8.36
C GLY A 116 -27.09 -16.28 7.26
N PHE A 117 -26.67 -15.02 7.45
CA PHE A 117 -26.93 -13.95 6.49
C PHE A 117 -25.86 -13.86 5.39
N PHE A 118 -24.58 -13.90 5.77
CA PHE A 118 -23.43 -13.68 4.89
C PHE A 118 -22.53 -14.91 4.70
N GLY A 119 -22.82 -16.02 5.38
CA GLY A 119 -21.99 -17.23 5.35
C GLY A 119 -20.90 -17.28 6.42
N THR A 120 -20.10 -18.35 6.39
CA THR A 120 -19.07 -18.65 7.38
C THR A 120 -17.73 -19.04 6.74
N PRO A 121 -16.61 -18.91 7.47
CA PRO A 121 -16.41 -18.08 8.68
C PRO A 121 -16.38 -16.57 8.34
N PRO A 122 -16.36 -15.64 9.31
CA PRO A 122 -16.07 -14.22 9.03
C PRO A 122 -14.69 -14.05 8.40
N GLN A 123 -14.61 -13.28 7.31
CA GLN A 123 -13.42 -13.16 6.48
C GLN A 123 -13.19 -11.72 6.03
N ALA A 124 -11.93 -11.32 5.98
CA ALA A 124 -11.53 -10.08 5.32
C ALA A 124 -10.15 -10.18 4.67
N ARG A 125 -9.88 -9.28 3.72
CA ARG A 125 -8.57 -9.07 3.12
C ARG A 125 -8.43 -7.66 2.57
N LEU A 126 -7.19 -7.21 2.40
CA LEU A 126 -6.92 -5.96 1.68
C LEU A 126 -7.22 -6.08 0.18
N ALA A 127 -7.69 -4.99 -0.39
CA ALA A 127 -7.85 -4.78 -1.82
C ALA A 127 -7.11 -3.51 -2.26
N ILE A 128 -6.39 -3.60 -3.38
CA ILE A 128 -5.77 -2.44 -4.03
C ILE A 128 -6.63 -2.07 -5.23
N LEU A 129 -7.27 -0.90 -5.15
CA LEU A 129 -8.25 -0.45 -6.11
C LEU A 129 -7.70 0.72 -6.92
N ARG A 130 -7.97 0.74 -8.23
CA ARG A 130 -7.68 1.90 -9.08
C ARG A 130 -8.97 2.46 -9.64
N ARG A 131 -9.22 3.75 -9.42
CA ARG A 131 -10.38 4.43 -9.98
C ARG A 131 -10.33 4.40 -11.51
N VAL A 132 -11.46 4.11 -12.13
CA VAL A 132 -11.65 4.23 -13.57
C VAL A 132 -12.11 5.66 -13.89
N PRO A 133 -11.33 6.46 -14.64
CA PRO A 133 -11.68 7.83 -14.98
C PRO A 133 -13.01 7.93 -15.73
N GLY A 134 -13.70 9.07 -15.61
CA GLY A 134 -14.92 9.36 -16.37
C GLY A 134 -16.16 8.54 -15.99
N THR A 135 -16.13 7.75 -14.91
CA THR A 135 -17.26 6.92 -14.50
C THR A 135 -18.13 7.58 -13.42
N ASN A 136 -19.45 7.56 -13.62
CA ASN A 136 -20.47 7.95 -12.66
C ASN A 136 -21.67 6.98 -12.76
N PRO A 137 -21.96 6.14 -11.75
CA PRO A 137 -21.26 6.00 -10.47
C PRO A 137 -19.79 5.58 -10.65
N PRO A 138 -18.92 5.86 -9.66
CA PRO A 138 -17.50 5.58 -9.79
C PRO A 138 -17.27 4.06 -9.88
N ARG A 139 -16.40 3.66 -10.81
CA ARG A 139 -15.99 2.26 -10.97
C ARG A 139 -14.51 2.11 -10.60
N TYR A 140 -14.15 0.93 -10.12
CA TYR A 140 -12.79 0.62 -9.68
C TYR A 140 -12.32 -0.72 -10.25
N ASN A 141 -11.07 -0.73 -10.70
CA ASN A 141 -10.37 -1.96 -11.06
C ASN A 141 -9.68 -2.54 -9.84
N LEU A 142 -9.86 -3.84 -9.60
CA LEU A 142 -9.11 -4.54 -8.58
C LEU A 142 -7.72 -4.88 -9.10
N ARG A 143 -6.71 -4.14 -8.64
CA ARG A 143 -5.33 -4.29 -9.10
C ARG A 143 -4.62 -5.46 -8.42
N ARG A 144 -4.84 -5.62 -7.12
CA ARG A 144 -4.22 -6.66 -6.28
C ARG A 144 -5.09 -6.94 -5.05
N GLN A 145 -4.86 -8.08 -4.40
CA GLN A 145 -5.43 -8.40 -3.11
C GLN A 145 -4.44 -9.11 -2.20
N GLY A 146 -4.66 -8.97 -0.89
CA GLY A 146 -3.99 -9.75 0.13
C GLY A 146 -4.59 -11.15 0.27
N SER A 147 -3.97 -11.94 1.14
CA SER A 147 -4.52 -13.22 1.59
C SER A 147 -5.81 -13.00 2.39
N VAL A 148 -6.77 -13.92 2.23
CA VAL A 148 -7.96 -13.98 3.07
C VAL A 148 -7.55 -14.30 4.50
N GLN A 149 -8.03 -13.51 5.46
CA GLN A 149 -7.87 -13.75 6.89
C GLN A 149 -9.19 -14.24 7.46
N VAL A 150 -9.16 -15.34 8.21
CA VAL A 150 -10.30 -15.82 9.01
C VAL A 150 -10.30 -15.04 10.32
N LEU A 151 -11.43 -14.39 10.62
CA LEU A 151 -11.50 -13.39 11.69
C LEU A 151 -11.96 -13.94 13.04
N THR A 152 -12.51 -15.15 13.08
CA THR A 152 -13.03 -15.78 14.30
C THR A 152 -12.10 -15.69 15.52
N PRO A 153 -10.78 -15.98 15.42
CA PRO A 153 -9.90 -15.92 16.59
C PRO A 153 -9.54 -14.49 17.06
N TYR A 154 -9.93 -13.48 16.28
CA TYR A 154 -9.58 -12.07 16.52
C TYR A 154 -10.79 -11.20 16.87
N LEU A 155 -11.98 -11.78 17.01
CA LEU A 155 -13.15 -11.02 17.45
C LEU A 155 -12.89 -10.39 18.83
N GLY A 156 -13.30 -9.13 18.99
CA GLY A 156 -13.05 -8.32 20.18
C GLY A 156 -11.64 -7.73 20.29
N GLN A 157 -10.84 -7.78 19.23
CA GLN A 157 -9.45 -7.33 19.25
C GLN A 157 -9.14 -6.36 18.09
N THR A 158 -8.14 -5.51 18.29
CA THR A 158 -7.41 -4.87 17.20
C THR A 158 -6.23 -5.75 16.82
N VAL A 159 -6.33 -6.40 15.66
CA VAL A 159 -5.32 -7.34 15.16
C VAL A 159 -4.51 -6.71 14.03
N LYS A 160 -3.21 -7.02 13.98
CA LYS A 160 -2.31 -6.63 12.89
C LYS A 160 -1.95 -7.85 12.04
N PHE A 161 -2.15 -7.73 10.72
CA PHE A 161 -1.79 -8.75 9.74
C PHE A 161 -0.64 -8.26 8.87
N SER A 162 0.24 -9.18 8.49
CA SER A 162 1.27 -8.91 7.48
C SER A 162 0.66 -8.81 6.09
N ALA A 163 1.23 -7.95 5.25
CA ALA A 163 0.91 -7.82 3.84
C ALA A 163 2.18 -7.71 2.99
N ASN A 164 2.04 -7.98 1.68
CA ASN A 164 3.12 -7.81 0.72
C ASN A 164 2.55 -7.35 -0.62
N LEU A 165 1.90 -6.17 -0.62
CA LEU A 165 1.18 -5.67 -1.78
C LEU A 165 1.88 -4.44 -2.35
N LYS A 166 2.34 -4.54 -3.60
CA LYS A 166 2.83 -3.37 -4.34
C LYS A 166 1.68 -2.42 -4.65
N VAL A 167 1.89 -1.13 -4.44
CA VAL A 167 0.93 -0.08 -4.74
C VAL A 167 1.59 1.02 -5.55
N GLU A 168 0.79 1.69 -6.36
CA GLU A 168 1.20 2.82 -7.17
C GLU A 168 0.44 4.08 -6.72
N LYS A 169 1.02 5.25 -6.98
CA LYS A 169 0.31 6.53 -6.79
C LYS A 169 -1.06 6.50 -7.47
N GLY A 170 -2.10 6.89 -6.73
CA GLY A 170 -3.49 6.89 -7.17
C GLY A 170 -4.24 5.58 -6.95
N ASP A 171 -3.59 4.53 -6.43
CA ASP A 171 -4.30 3.40 -5.85
C ASP A 171 -5.02 3.81 -4.56
N ILE A 172 -6.10 3.11 -4.24
CA ILE A 172 -6.83 3.23 -2.99
C ILE A 172 -6.81 1.87 -2.29
N ILE A 173 -6.45 1.86 -1.02
CA ILE A 173 -6.47 0.66 -0.20
C ILE A 173 -7.88 0.48 0.38
N GLY A 174 -8.57 -0.57 -0.07
CA GLY A 174 -9.85 -1.01 0.45
C GLY A 174 -9.75 -2.29 1.25
N ILE A 175 -10.89 -2.69 1.81
CA ILE A 175 -11.11 -4.00 2.43
C ILE A 175 -12.15 -4.76 1.62
N THR A 176 -11.87 -6.03 1.33
CA THR A 176 -12.82 -6.99 0.78
C THR A 176 -13.24 -7.94 1.87
N VAL A 177 -14.55 -8.07 2.04
CA VAL A 177 -15.20 -8.91 3.04
C VAL A 177 -16.07 -9.92 2.29
N PRO A 178 -15.55 -11.13 2.02
CA PRO A 178 -16.29 -12.17 1.29
C PRO A 178 -17.59 -12.58 2.00
N THR A 179 -17.49 -12.80 3.33
CA THR A 179 -18.61 -13.16 4.20
C THR A 179 -19.00 -11.94 5.03
N TRP A 180 -18.57 -11.84 6.29
CA TRP A 180 -18.83 -10.71 7.17
C TRP A 180 -17.63 -10.38 8.06
N ALA A 181 -17.57 -9.14 8.53
CA ALA A 181 -16.60 -8.67 9.50
C ALA A 181 -17.23 -7.59 10.40
N PRO A 182 -17.12 -7.68 11.74
CA PRO A 182 -17.58 -6.65 12.66
C PRO A 182 -16.54 -5.52 12.82
N ALA A 183 -15.97 -5.05 11.70
CA ALA A 183 -14.95 -4.00 11.63
C ALA A 183 -15.57 -2.65 11.26
N PHE A 184 -16.60 -2.26 11.99
CA PHE A 184 -17.52 -1.20 11.59
C PHE A 184 -18.00 -0.38 12.79
N ALA A 185 -18.00 0.94 12.63
CA ALA A 185 -18.61 1.89 13.56
C ALA A 185 -19.69 2.70 12.82
N GLN A 186 -20.76 3.05 13.52
CA GLN A 186 -21.91 3.80 13.02
C GLN A 186 -22.28 4.92 14.01
N ASP A 187 -23.35 5.67 13.71
CA ASP A 187 -23.82 6.81 14.51
C ASP A 187 -22.74 7.89 14.69
N LEU A 188 -21.84 7.98 13.71
CA LEU A 188 -20.76 8.95 13.65
C LEU A 188 -21.22 10.25 12.97
N PRO A 189 -20.47 11.35 13.12
CA PRO A 189 -20.72 12.57 12.35
C PRO A 189 -20.77 12.32 10.82
N ALA A 190 -21.56 13.13 10.10
CA ALA A 190 -21.90 12.91 8.69
C ALA A 190 -20.72 12.95 7.72
N ASP A 191 -19.58 13.48 8.15
CA ASP A 191 -18.30 13.48 7.43
C ASP A 191 -17.56 12.13 7.50
N ASN A 192 -18.11 11.13 8.19
CA ASN A 192 -17.69 9.74 8.10
C ASN A 192 -18.43 9.07 6.94
N VAL A 193 -17.71 8.89 5.84
CA VAL A 193 -18.28 8.41 4.57
C VAL A 193 -17.47 7.25 4.03
N TRP A 194 -18.13 6.16 3.66
CA TRP A 194 -17.49 5.05 2.95
C TRP A 194 -18.28 4.67 1.70
N ARG A 195 -17.59 3.99 0.78
CA ARG A 195 -18.18 3.47 -0.46
C ARG A 195 -17.98 1.98 -0.58
N ALA A 196 -18.93 1.34 -1.24
CA ALA A 196 -18.99 -0.11 -1.35
C ALA A 196 -19.30 -0.54 -2.78
N SER A 197 -18.78 -1.70 -3.16
CA SER A 197 -18.96 -2.38 -4.46
C SER A 197 -20.38 -2.94 -4.61
N ARG A 198 -21.34 -2.03 -4.67
CA ARG A 198 -22.75 -2.32 -4.86
C ARG A 198 -23.29 -1.41 -5.93
N GLU A 199 -24.23 -1.90 -6.72
CA GLU A 199 -24.90 -1.10 -7.72
C GLU A 199 -25.73 0.02 -7.08
N PRO A 200 -25.93 1.16 -7.76
CA PRO A 200 -26.79 2.22 -7.27
C PRO A 200 -28.21 1.70 -6.96
N GLY A 201 -28.78 2.15 -5.85
CA GLY A 201 -30.09 1.68 -5.40
C GLY A 201 -30.02 0.42 -4.54
N ALA A 202 -28.99 -0.42 -4.70
CA ALA A 202 -28.82 -1.69 -3.99
C ALA A 202 -28.11 -1.55 -2.63
N CYS A 203 -28.43 -0.49 -1.88
CA CYS A 203 -27.61 -0.05 -0.74
C CYS A 203 -28.16 -0.38 0.64
N LYS A 204 -29.47 -0.61 0.78
CA LYS A 204 -30.15 -0.55 2.09
C LYS A 204 -30.94 -1.79 2.47
N ASN A 205 -31.67 -2.39 1.53
CA ASN A 205 -32.55 -3.50 1.89
C ASN A 205 -31.75 -4.80 2.10
N ALA A 206 -32.30 -5.71 2.89
CA ALA A 206 -31.62 -6.93 3.26
C ALA A 206 -31.31 -7.85 2.06
N THR A 207 -32.19 -7.91 1.06
CA THR A 207 -31.98 -8.73 -0.13
C THR A 207 -30.76 -8.28 -0.92
N ASP A 208 -30.67 -6.99 -1.23
CA ASP A 208 -29.54 -6.39 -1.93
C ASP A 208 -28.25 -6.53 -1.13
N ILE A 209 -28.33 -6.33 0.19
CA ILE A 209 -27.16 -6.48 1.07
C ILE A 209 -26.66 -7.92 1.04
N ARG A 210 -27.56 -8.90 1.16
CA ARG A 210 -27.25 -10.34 1.12
C ARG A 210 -26.69 -10.79 -0.23
N GLN A 211 -27.22 -10.25 -1.33
CA GLN A 211 -26.78 -10.54 -2.69
C GLN A 211 -25.57 -9.69 -3.12
N GLY A 212 -24.90 -9.03 -2.17
CA GLY A 212 -23.69 -8.28 -2.46
C GLY A 212 -22.60 -9.16 -3.06
N GLU A 213 -21.91 -8.64 -4.07
CA GLU A 213 -20.77 -9.31 -4.68
C GLU A 213 -19.48 -8.57 -4.32
N PRO A 214 -18.68 -9.08 -3.37
CA PRO A 214 -17.37 -8.55 -3.13
C PRO A 214 -16.52 -8.66 -4.40
N GLN A 215 -15.70 -7.64 -4.68
CA GLN A 215 -14.81 -7.67 -5.82
C GLN A 215 -13.61 -8.55 -5.47
N GLU A 216 -13.63 -9.82 -5.88
CA GLU A 216 -12.64 -10.82 -5.46
C GLU A 216 -11.62 -11.21 -6.54
N LYS A 217 -12.00 -11.09 -7.82
CA LYS A 217 -11.15 -11.48 -8.94
C LYS A 217 -10.28 -10.31 -9.39
N VAL A 218 -8.96 -10.42 -9.20
CA VAL A 218 -7.99 -9.42 -9.68
C VAL A 218 -8.15 -9.19 -11.19
N GLY A 219 -8.02 -7.94 -11.62
CA GLY A 219 -8.20 -7.50 -13.00
C GLY A 219 -9.65 -7.18 -13.37
N THR A 220 -10.63 -7.50 -12.53
CA THR A 220 -12.03 -7.13 -12.76
C THR A 220 -12.30 -5.67 -12.43
N ARG A 221 -13.45 -5.19 -12.90
CA ARG A 221 -14.00 -3.85 -12.61
C ARG A 221 -15.36 -3.98 -11.95
N ALA A 222 -15.59 -3.26 -10.86
CA ALA A 222 -16.89 -3.19 -10.19
C ALA A 222 -17.39 -1.75 -10.04
N THR A 223 -18.70 -1.58 -9.93
CA THR A 223 -19.35 -0.30 -9.62
C THR A 223 -19.36 -0.08 -8.11
N TYR A 224 -19.00 1.12 -7.66
CA TYR A 224 -19.05 1.52 -6.25
C TYR A 224 -20.14 2.56 -6.05
N GLY A 225 -21.38 2.13 -6.32
CA GLY A 225 -22.57 2.96 -6.37
C GLY A 225 -23.06 3.38 -4.99
N CYS A 226 -22.92 2.51 -4.00
CA CYS A 226 -23.38 2.81 -2.65
C CYS A 226 -22.39 3.68 -1.88
N LYS A 227 -22.90 4.81 -1.38
CA LYS A 227 -22.22 5.74 -0.49
C LYS A 227 -22.98 5.78 0.82
N TYR A 228 -22.30 5.44 1.90
CA TYR A 228 -22.84 5.42 3.24
C TYR A 228 -22.21 6.56 4.03
N THR A 229 -23.02 7.27 4.79
CA THR A 229 -22.60 8.34 5.70
C THR A 229 -22.73 7.87 7.14
N THR A 230 -22.25 8.68 8.09
CA THR A 230 -22.33 8.43 9.54
C THR A 230 -21.71 7.10 9.98
N ALA A 231 -20.75 6.59 9.20
CA ALA A 231 -20.16 5.27 9.43
C ALA A 231 -18.70 5.15 8.97
N ARG A 232 -17.94 4.29 9.65
CA ARG A 232 -16.50 4.09 9.43
C ARG A 232 -16.12 2.62 9.39
N LEU A 233 -15.29 2.28 8.41
CA LEU A 233 -14.58 1.00 8.35
C LEU A 233 -13.34 1.08 9.24
N LEU A 234 -13.19 0.12 10.17
CA LEU A 234 -12.16 0.17 11.21
C LEU A 234 -10.91 -0.63 10.82
N TYR A 235 -10.14 -0.09 9.87
CA TYR A 235 -8.88 -0.67 9.44
C TYR A 235 -7.84 0.42 9.19
N THR A 236 -6.55 0.05 9.21
CA THR A 236 -5.46 0.91 8.73
C THR A 236 -4.55 0.12 7.81
N ALA A 237 -3.69 0.81 7.04
CA ALA A 237 -2.68 0.15 6.22
C ALA A 237 -1.31 0.81 6.38
N THR A 238 -0.29 0.01 6.71
CA THR A 238 1.10 0.46 6.78
C THR A 238 1.72 0.41 5.38
N LEU A 239 1.98 1.58 4.80
CA LEU A 239 2.66 1.78 3.54
C LEU A 239 4.12 2.13 3.79
N VAL A 240 5.03 1.38 3.19
CA VAL A 240 6.44 1.77 3.04
C VAL A 240 6.61 2.35 1.64
N GLU A 241 6.90 3.65 1.56
CA GLU A 241 7.05 4.34 0.29
C GLU A 241 8.30 3.86 -0.47
N GLY A 242 8.17 3.78 -1.78
CA GLY A 242 9.26 3.50 -2.71
C GLY A 242 10.22 4.68 -2.83
N ARG A 243 11.43 4.40 -3.29
CA ARG A 243 12.37 5.43 -3.73
C ARG A 243 12.12 5.78 -5.18
#